data_AF-A0A7C5X0Y4-F1
#
_entry.id   AF-A0A7C5X0Y4-F1
#
_cell.length_a   1.000
_cell.length_b   1.000
_cell.length_c   1.000
_cell.angle_alpha   90.00
_cell.angle_beta   90.00
_cell.angle_gamma   90.00
#
_symmetry.space_group_name_H-M   'P 1'
#
loop_
_entity.id
_entity.type
_entity.pdbx_description
1 polymer ?
#
loop_
_entity_poly.entity_id
_entity_poly.type
_entity_poly.pdbx_seq_one_letter_code
_entity_poly.pdbx_strand_id
1 'polypeptide(L)'
;MRSWSYLIQVRAQFEDGRVEEEGVLYVVSLPSDPTLLKEVEMECYAVSYIPFQTVLRVAQAYALGTDAEIQDLQSYHLQGYREDMDLYIFQEGVSFKEGLTKAYELILNLLKKKGKIVKIEPVVDVGTPPMEVMMECLRSALA
;
A
#
# COMPACT_ATOMS: atom_id res chain seq x y z
N MET A 1 -14.98 -5.29 11.30
CA MET A 1 -14.04 -4.49 10.51
C MET A 1 -14.02 -5.05 9.09
N ARG A 2 -14.28 -4.23 8.06
CA ARG A 2 -14.07 -4.64 6.67
C ARG A 2 -12.63 -4.26 6.31
N SER A 3 -11.89 -5.19 5.72
CA SER A 3 -10.54 -4.94 5.22
C SER A 3 -10.53 -5.03 3.70
N TRP A 4 -9.65 -4.26 3.07
CA TRP A 4 -9.40 -4.31 1.64
C TRP A 4 -7.90 -4.48 1.41
N SER A 5 -7.52 -5.24 0.40
CA SER A 5 -6.12 -5.51 0.08
C SER A 5 -5.77 -5.01 -1.31
N TYR A 6 -4.58 -4.44 -1.43
CA TYR A 6 -3.98 -3.98 -2.67
C TYR A 6 -2.65 -4.68 -2.87
N LEU A 7 -2.42 -5.24 -4.05
CA LEU A 7 -1.07 -5.65 -4.42
C LEU A 7 -0.34 -4.40 -4.95
N ILE A 8 0.60 -3.88 -4.17
CA ILE A 8 1.36 -2.68 -4.53
C ILE A 8 2.70 -3.12 -5.09
N GLN A 9 2.96 -2.78 -6.34
CA GLN A 9 4.17 -3.20 -7.06
C GLN A 9 4.80 -2.04 -7.82
N VAL A 10 6.11 -2.14 -8.00
CA VAL A 10 6.87 -1.26 -8.88
C VAL A 10 7.71 -2.09 -9.84
N ARG A 11 7.93 -1.54 -11.03
CA ARG A 11 8.90 -2.02 -12.00
C ARG A 11 10.12 -1.10 -11.97
N ALA A 12 11.28 -1.67 -11.66
CA ALA A 12 12.55 -0.96 -11.60
C ALA A 12 13.47 -1.40 -12.73
N GLN A 13 14.14 -0.42 -13.35
CA GLN A 13 15.24 -0.64 -14.28
C GLN A 13 16.54 -0.27 -13.58
N PHE A 14 17.54 -1.15 -13.68
CA PHE A 14 18.87 -0.98 -13.09
C PHE A 14 19.89 -0.50 -14.12
N GLU A 15 21.02 0.04 -13.64
CA GLU A 15 22.12 0.51 -14.52
C GLU A 15 22.72 -0.61 -15.39
N ASP A 16 22.70 -1.85 -14.92
CA ASP A 16 23.18 -3.02 -15.66
C ASP A 16 22.20 -3.51 -16.75
N GLY A 17 21.08 -2.82 -16.93
CA GLY A 17 20.05 -3.14 -17.92
C GLY A 17 19.01 -4.16 -17.44
N ARG A 18 19.13 -4.71 -16.23
CA ARG A 18 18.09 -5.59 -15.67
C ARG A 18 16.82 -4.81 -15.38
N VAL A 19 15.69 -5.50 -15.52
CA VAL A 19 14.37 -5.02 -15.12
C VAL A 19 13.81 -6.02 -14.11
N GLU A 20 13.41 -5.54 -12.94
CA GLU A 20 12.77 -6.37 -11.92
C GLU A 20 11.49 -5.71 -11.41
N GLU A 21 10.56 -6.54 -10.98
CA GLU A 21 9.37 -6.12 -10.26
C GLU A 21 9.48 -6.56 -8.81
N GLU A 22 9.02 -5.69 -7.91
CA GLU A 22 9.01 -5.95 -6.48
C GLU A 22 7.72 -5.40 -5.88
N GLY A 23 7.17 -6.09 -4.88
CA GLY A 23 5.84 -5.80 -4.41
C GLY A 23 5.53 -6.25 -3.00
N VAL A 24 4.47 -5.67 -2.45
CA VAL A 24 3.93 -6.03 -1.14
C VAL A 24 2.41 -6.05 -1.18
N LEU A 25 1.82 -6.89 -0.35
CA LEU A 25 0.39 -6.85 -0.07
C LEU A 25 0.11 -5.72 0.93
N TYR A 26 -0.62 -4.69 0.51
CA TYR A 26 -1.03 -3.59 1.37
C TYR A 26 -2.49 -3.76 1.80
N VAL A 27 -2.70 -3.94 3.10
CA VAL A 27 -4.03 -4.15 3.69
C VAL A 27 -4.46 -2.88 4.40
N VAL A 28 -5.67 -2.44 4.12
CA VAL A 28 -6.32 -1.30 4.78
C VAL A 28 -7.57 -1.74 5.50
N SER A 29 -7.85 -1.07 6.62
CA SER A 29 -9.07 -1.25 7.39
C SER A 29 -10.02 -0.09 7.15
N LEU A 30 -11.29 -0.41 6.97
CA LEU A 30 -12.36 0.57 6.91
C LEU A 30 -13.05 0.67 8.27
N PRO A 31 -13.49 1.88 8.66
CA PRO A 31 -14.25 2.08 9.88
C PRO A 31 -15.54 1.24 9.84
N SER A 32 -15.97 0.78 11.01
CA SER A 32 -17.15 -0.08 11.11
C SER A 32 -18.47 0.70 10.97
N ASP A 33 -18.42 2.03 10.94
CA ASP A 33 -19.59 2.89 10.78
C ASP A 33 -20.11 2.83 9.33
N PRO A 34 -21.30 2.24 9.10
CA PRO A 34 -21.86 2.10 7.76
C PRO A 34 -22.29 3.44 7.14
N THR A 35 -22.44 4.52 7.93
CA THR A 35 -22.81 5.84 7.39
C THR A 35 -21.69 6.46 6.57
N LEU A 36 -20.43 6.24 6.97
CA LEU A 36 -19.25 6.69 6.24
C LEU A 36 -19.04 5.97 4.90
N LEU A 37 -19.67 4.80 4.74
CA LEU A 37 -19.63 3.97 3.53
C LEU A 37 -20.80 4.25 2.57
N LYS A 38 -21.81 5.02 3.01
CA LYS A 38 -23.06 5.29 2.28
C LYS A 38 -23.01 6.51 1.37
N GLU A 39 -21.86 7.13 1.14
CA GLU A 39 -21.70 8.25 0.19
C GLU A 39 -21.74 7.81 -1.29
N VAL A 40 -22.60 6.84 -1.63
CA VAL A 40 -22.79 6.38 -3.00
C VAL A 40 -24.28 6.47 -3.30
N GLU A 41 -24.67 7.34 -4.24
CA GLU A 41 -26.06 7.53 -4.67
C GLU A 41 -26.70 6.28 -5.32
N MET A 42 -25.98 5.16 -5.41
CA MET A 42 -26.46 3.92 -6.03
C MET A 42 -26.68 2.82 -4.97
N GLU A 43 -27.88 2.81 -4.39
CA GLU A 43 -28.31 1.84 -3.36
C GLU A 43 -28.09 0.36 -3.77
N CYS A 44 -28.13 0.06 -5.07
CA CYS A 44 -28.02 -1.29 -5.60
C CYS A 44 -26.59 -1.89 -5.53
N TYR A 45 -25.55 -1.05 -5.45
CA TYR A 45 -24.13 -1.48 -5.44
C TYR A 45 -23.41 -1.16 -4.12
N ALA A 46 -24.04 -0.38 -3.25
CA ALA A 46 -23.45 0.13 -2.01
C ALA A 46 -22.95 -0.95 -1.03
N VAL A 47 -23.44 -2.18 -1.14
CA VAL A 47 -23.03 -3.28 -0.24
C VAL A 47 -21.65 -3.84 -0.60
N SER A 48 -21.27 -3.75 -1.88
CA SER A 48 -20.13 -4.47 -2.47
C SER A 48 -19.06 -3.56 -3.10
N TYR A 49 -19.36 -2.27 -3.30
CA TYR A 49 -18.44 -1.30 -3.89
C TYR A 49 -18.33 -0.05 -3.02
N ILE A 50 -17.10 0.36 -2.70
CA ILE A 50 -16.81 1.61 -2.00
C ILE A 50 -16.02 2.49 -2.95
N PRO A 51 -16.51 3.71 -3.27
CA PRO A 51 -15.78 4.64 -4.11
C PRO A 51 -14.38 4.90 -3.54
N PHE A 52 -13.38 4.91 -4.43
CA PHE A 52 -12.00 5.06 -4.00
C PHE A 52 -11.75 6.38 -3.23
N GLN A 53 -12.47 7.45 -3.56
CA GLN A 53 -12.41 8.72 -2.82
C GLN A 53 -12.85 8.57 -1.36
N THR A 54 -13.86 7.74 -1.10
CA THR A 54 -14.27 7.38 0.26
C THR A 54 -13.15 6.61 0.95
N VAL A 55 -12.57 5.61 0.28
CA VAL A 55 -11.43 4.84 0.81
C VAL A 55 -10.28 5.76 1.20
N LEU A 56 -9.86 6.69 0.33
CA LEU A 56 -8.78 7.63 0.63
C LEU A 56 -9.03 8.44 1.90
N ARG A 57 -10.29 8.81 2.15
CA ARG A 57 -10.66 9.68 3.27
C ARG A 57 -10.78 8.92 4.58
N VAL A 58 -11.30 7.71 4.55
CA VAL A 58 -11.73 7.00 5.78
C VAL A 58 -10.92 5.75 6.09
N ALA A 59 -10.22 5.18 5.11
CA ALA A 59 -9.43 3.97 5.33
C ALA A 59 -8.13 4.29 6.07
N GLN A 60 -7.77 3.38 6.96
CA GLN A 60 -6.51 3.40 7.68
C GLN A 60 -5.63 2.24 7.20
N ALA A 61 -4.33 2.48 7.17
CA ALA A 61 -3.36 1.43 6.92
C ALA A 61 -3.46 0.40 8.05
N TYR A 62 -3.56 -0.88 7.69
CA TYR A 62 -3.70 -1.96 8.67
C TYR A 62 -2.48 -2.88 8.68
N ALA A 63 -2.07 -3.39 7.52
CA ALA A 63 -0.93 -4.29 7.47
C ALA A 63 -0.18 -4.29 6.13
N LEU A 64 1.05 -4.83 6.16
CA LEU A 64 1.85 -5.20 5.00
C LEU A 64 2.15 -6.71 5.01
N GLY A 65 1.97 -7.38 3.89
CA GLY A 65 2.45 -8.73 3.63
C GLY A 65 3.62 -8.71 2.65
N THR A 66 4.74 -9.30 3.03
CA THR A 66 5.95 -9.41 2.21
C THR A 66 6.81 -10.55 2.72
N ASP A 67 7.52 -11.23 1.82
CA ASP A 67 8.48 -12.28 2.18
C ASP A 67 9.77 -11.72 2.80
N ALA A 68 9.96 -10.39 2.78
CA ALA A 68 11.15 -9.75 3.31
C ALA A 68 11.06 -9.56 4.83
N GLU A 69 12.16 -9.88 5.53
CA GLU A 69 12.30 -9.53 6.94
C GLU A 69 12.54 -8.01 7.11
N ILE A 70 11.65 -7.34 7.84
CA ILE A 70 11.73 -5.90 8.11
C ILE A 70 12.42 -5.68 9.47
N GLN A 71 13.69 -5.28 9.43
CA GLN A 71 14.49 -5.08 10.65
C GLN A 71 14.11 -3.81 11.43
N ASP A 72 13.84 -2.71 10.73
CA ASP A 72 13.47 -1.43 11.35
C ASP A 72 11.99 -1.15 11.12
N LEU A 73 11.14 -1.69 11.99
CA LEU A 73 9.69 -1.55 11.88
C LEU A 73 9.22 -0.09 12.03
N GLN A 74 9.91 0.69 12.88
CA GLN A 74 9.46 2.03 13.25
C GLN A 74 9.55 3.02 12.09
N SER A 75 10.56 2.91 11.21
CA SER A 75 10.67 3.79 10.04
C SER A 75 9.53 3.62 9.04
N TYR A 76 8.86 2.46 9.05
CA TYR A 76 7.67 2.19 8.24
C TYR A 76 6.35 2.32 9.01
N HIS A 77 6.40 2.85 10.24
CA HIS A 77 5.24 2.97 11.14
C HIS A 77 4.56 1.61 11.43
N LEU A 78 5.37 0.55 11.52
CA LEU A 78 4.91 -0.79 11.87
C LEU A 78 5.07 -1.01 13.38
N GLN A 79 4.05 -1.58 14.00
CA GLN A 79 4.03 -1.93 15.42
C GLN A 79 4.70 -3.27 15.69
N GLY A 80 4.54 -4.24 14.80
CA GLY A 80 5.02 -5.60 15.02
C GLY A 80 4.64 -6.55 13.88
N TYR A 81 5.17 -7.76 13.95
CA TYR A 81 4.84 -8.85 13.03
C TYR A 81 3.89 -9.84 13.69
N ARG A 82 2.86 -10.26 12.97
CA ARG A 82 1.88 -11.27 13.37
C ARG A 82 2.14 -12.56 12.62
N GLU A 83 2.84 -13.49 13.27
CA GLU A 83 3.18 -14.81 12.73
C GLU A 83 1.96 -15.63 12.30
N ASP A 84 0.82 -15.46 12.98
CA ASP A 84 -0.42 -16.20 12.68
C ASP A 84 -1.07 -15.80 11.36
N MET A 85 -0.75 -14.60 10.85
CA MET A 85 -1.29 -14.03 9.62
C MET A 85 -0.24 -13.80 8.54
N ASP A 86 1.04 -13.91 8.89
CA ASP A 86 2.18 -13.53 8.05
C ASP A 86 2.11 -12.06 7.59
N LEU A 87 1.84 -11.16 8.54
CA LEU A 87 1.63 -9.74 8.28
C LEU A 87 2.36 -8.85 9.28
N TYR A 88 2.96 -7.77 8.78
CA TYR A 88 3.41 -6.65 9.60
C TYR A 88 2.27 -5.66 9.83
N ILE A 89 2.01 -5.30 11.07
CA ILE A 89 0.86 -4.47 11.46
C ILE A 89 1.31 -3.02 11.58
N PHE A 90 0.57 -2.10 10.96
CA PHE A 90 0.78 -0.66 11.12
C PHE A 90 0.38 -0.19 12.53
N GLN A 91 1.01 0.89 12.98
CA GLN A 91 0.55 1.64 14.15
C GLN A 91 -0.86 2.20 13.90
N GLU A 92 -1.62 2.40 14.98
CA GLU A 92 -2.95 2.98 14.88
C GLU A 92 -2.89 4.43 14.35
N GLY A 93 -3.90 4.82 13.55
CA GLY A 93 -4.03 6.18 13.03
C GLY A 93 -3.25 6.47 11.74
N VAL A 94 -2.44 5.53 11.24
CA VAL A 94 -1.75 5.67 9.95
C VAL A 94 -2.77 5.74 8.82
N SER A 95 -2.75 6.84 8.07
CA SER A 95 -3.71 7.06 6.98
C SER A 95 -3.43 6.17 5.77
N PHE A 96 -4.41 6.03 4.87
CA PHE A 96 -4.23 5.27 3.61
C PHE A 96 -2.98 5.70 2.83
N LYS A 97 -2.79 7.01 2.60
CA LYS A 97 -1.68 7.52 1.79
C LYS A 97 -0.34 7.36 2.49
N GLU A 98 -0.32 7.57 3.79
CA GLU A 98 0.89 7.42 4.61
C GLU A 98 1.36 5.97 4.61
N GLY A 99 0.47 5.01 4.87
CA GLY A 99 0.80 3.58 4.80
C GLY A 99 1.23 3.14 3.41
N LEU A 100 0.58 3.65 2.35
CA LEU A 100 1.00 3.37 0.97
C LEU A 100 2.39 3.94 0.65
N THR A 101 2.72 5.11 1.21
CA THR A 101 4.05 5.72 1.06
C THR A 101 5.10 4.85 1.75
N LYS A 102 4.82 4.35 2.96
CA LYS A 102 5.69 3.41 3.67
C LYS A 102 5.84 2.06 2.96
N ALA A 103 4.78 1.57 2.32
CA ALA A 103 4.85 0.40 1.45
C ALA A 103 5.83 0.62 0.29
N TYR A 104 5.77 1.78 -0.38
CA TYR A 104 6.73 2.12 -1.44
C TYR A 104 8.16 2.31 -0.92
N GLU A 105 8.35 2.98 0.22
CA GLU A 105 9.67 3.12 0.84
C GLU A 105 10.30 1.74 1.10
N LEU A 106 9.51 0.79 1.60
CA LEU A 106 9.95 -0.59 1.83
C LEU A 106 10.39 -1.26 0.53
N ILE A 107 9.53 -1.24 -0.51
CA ILE A 107 9.84 -1.79 -1.83
C ILE A 107 11.12 -1.18 -2.40
N LEU A 108 11.26 0.14 -2.31
CA LEU A 108 12.44 0.87 -2.78
C LEU A 108 13.70 0.44 -2.03
N ASN A 109 13.62 0.26 -0.72
CA ASN A 109 14.76 -0.18 0.08
C ASN A 109 15.16 -1.63 -0.22
N LEU A 110 14.21 -2.51 -0.53
CA LEU A 110 14.49 -3.86 -1.01
C LEU A 110 15.19 -3.84 -2.37
N LEU A 111 14.71 -3.04 -3.32
CA LEU A 111 15.31 -2.92 -4.65
C LEU A 111 16.70 -2.27 -4.61
N LYS A 112 16.91 -1.25 -3.78
CA LYS A 112 18.23 -0.59 -3.61
C LYS A 112 19.31 -1.55 -3.12
N LYS A 113 18.95 -2.61 -2.39
CA LYS A 113 19.89 -3.68 -2.00
C LYS A 113 20.37 -4.51 -3.20
N LYS A 114 19.60 -4.56 -4.29
CA LYS A 114 19.90 -5.32 -5.52
C LYS A 114 20.74 -4.55 -6.55
N GLY A 115 20.87 -3.23 -6.38
CA GLY A 115 21.69 -2.38 -7.26
C GLY A 115 21.17 -0.94 -7.39
N LYS A 116 21.82 -0.17 -8.26
CA LYS A 116 21.43 1.22 -8.55
C LYS A 116 20.28 1.27 -9.56
N ILE A 117 19.17 1.85 -9.13
CA ILE A 117 17.95 2.04 -9.93
C ILE A 117 18.09 3.32 -10.77
N VAL A 118 17.80 3.22 -12.07
CA VAL A 118 17.80 4.38 -13.01
C VAL A 118 16.41 4.86 -13.35
N LYS A 119 15.42 3.96 -13.31
CA LYS A 119 14.01 4.26 -13.58
C LYS A 119 13.14 3.38 -12.71
N ILE A 120 12.04 3.93 -12.21
CA ILE A 120 11.03 3.18 -11.47
C ILE A 120 9.64 3.72 -11.77
N GLU A 121 8.68 2.81 -11.92
CA GLU A 121 7.27 3.13 -12.16
C GLU A 121 6.35 2.15 -11.43
N PRO A 122 5.18 2.57 -10.96
CA PRO A 122 4.22 1.66 -10.36
C PRO A 122 3.63 0.75 -11.44
N VAL A 123 3.38 -0.51 -11.10
CA VAL A 123 2.62 -1.43 -11.96
C VAL A 123 1.13 -1.19 -11.70
N VAL A 124 0.37 -0.99 -12.78
CA VAL A 124 -1.09 -0.82 -12.72
C VAL A 124 -1.74 -2.16 -13.06
N ASP A 125 -2.56 -2.66 -12.15
CA ASP A 125 -3.32 -3.89 -12.34
C ASP A 125 -4.76 -3.74 -11.80
N VAL A 126 -5.61 -4.74 -12.02
CA VAL A 126 -6.97 -4.76 -11.52
C VAL A 126 -6.97 -4.69 -10.00
N GLY A 127 -7.63 -3.66 -9.48
CA GLY A 127 -7.76 -3.46 -8.04
C GLY A 127 -6.64 -2.65 -7.40
N THR A 128 -5.62 -2.21 -8.14
CA THR A 128 -4.63 -1.25 -7.61
C THR A 128 -5.29 0.13 -7.38
N PRO A 129 -4.72 0.97 -6.49
CA PRO A 129 -5.16 2.36 -6.37
C PRO A 129 -5.06 3.12 -7.72
N PRO A 130 -5.78 4.24 -7.91
CA PRO A 130 -5.63 5.10 -9.08
C PRO A 130 -4.18 5.54 -9.27
N MET A 131 -3.75 5.61 -10.53
CA MET A 131 -2.37 5.94 -10.91
C MET A 131 -1.87 7.25 -10.29
N GLU A 132 -2.71 8.29 -10.23
CA GLU A 132 -2.35 9.59 -9.65
C GLU A 132 -1.91 9.45 -8.18
N VAL A 133 -2.64 8.64 -7.41
CA VAL A 133 -2.36 8.40 -5.99
C VAL A 133 -1.13 7.53 -5.81
N MET A 134 -0.97 6.50 -6.64
CA MET A 134 0.22 5.65 -6.64
C MET A 134 1.47 6.47 -6.94
N MET A 135 1.42 7.33 -7.97
CA MET A 135 2.52 8.20 -8.36
C MET A 135 2.83 9.27 -7.30
N GLU A 136 1.80 9.84 -6.66
CA GLU A 136 1.97 10.78 -5.54
C GLU A 136 2.74 10.12 -4.40
N CYS A 137 2.27 8.97 -3.90
CA CYS A 137 2.92 8.25 -2.80
C CYS A 137 4.32 7.73 -3.18
N LEU A 138 4.52 7.23 -4.41
CA LEU A 138 5.83 6.79 -4.88
C LEU A 138 6.83 7.95 -4.94
N ARG A 139 6.41 9.13 -5.41
CA ARG A 139 7.26 10.33 -5.43
C ARG A 139 7.62 10.77 -4.02
N SER A 140 6.67 10.74 -3.09
CA SER A 140 6.94 11.03 -1.68
C SER A 140 7.94 10.05 -1.07
N ALA A 141 7.87 8.76 -1.42
CA ALA A 141 8.83 7.75 -0.96
C ALA A 141 10.23 7.87 -1.59
N LEU A 142 10.37 8.59 -2.71
CA LEU A 142 11.64 8.86 -3.39
C LEU A 142 12.32 10.15 -2.93
N ALA A 143 11.59 11.04 -2.25
CA ALA A 143 12.08 12.33 -1.76
C ALA A 143 12.97 12.17 -0.52
#